data_AF-A0A8G1A4F6-F1
#
_entry.id   AF-A0A8G1A4F6-F1
#
_cell.length_a   1.000
_cell.length_b   1.000
_cell.length_c   1.000
_cell.angle_alpha   90.00
_cell.angle_beta   90.00
_cell.angle_gamma   90.00
#
_symmetry.space_group_name_H-M   'P 1'
#
loop_
_entity.id
_entity.type
_entity.pdbx_description
1 polymer ?
#
loop_
_entity_poly.entity_id
_entity_poly.type
_entity_poly.pdbx_seq_one_letter_code
_entity_poly.pdbx_strand_id
1 'polypeptide(L)'
;MSTNGYINLLETTLTVIRTAHIPLYSGKFSRKTYTQPQLMSLTIFREIIGEDYRDTVQLVDLMDRIKEILQLDQVPHYTTLHKFSHRVPSIIFTKTLKKTLDIFYSRRDIIPMTAIDS
;
A
#
# COMPACT_ATOMS: atom_id res chain seq x y z
N MET A 1 -9.09 7.51 -8.67
CA MET A 1 -8.26 6.85 -9.72
C MET A 1 -9.08 5.74 -10.38
N SER A 2 -8.73 5.28 -11.59
CA SER A 2 -9.39 4.11 -12.19
C SER A 2 -8.94 2.79 -11.53
N THR A 3 -9.68 1.69 -11.75
CA THR A 3 -9.31 0.34 -11.29
C THR A 3 -7.88 -0.05 -11.70
N ASN A 4 -7.53 0.18 -12.97
CA ASN A 4 -6.17 -0.04 -13.48
C ASN A 4 -5.16 0.92 -12.81
N GLY A 5 -5.62 2.11 -12.41
CA GLY A 5 -4.92 3.03 -11.52
C GLY A 5 -4.41 2.36 -10.25
N TYR A 6 -5.34 1.77 -9.49
CA TYR A 6 -5.05 1.12 -8.22
C TYR A 6 -4.19 -0.13 -8.37
N ILE A 7 -4.44 -0.94 -9.40
CA ILE A 7 -3.63 -2.13 -9.70
C ILE A 7 -2.17 -1.73 -9.97
N ASN A 8 -1.94 -0.77 -10.87
CA ASN A 8 -0.58 -0.32 -11.20
C ASN A 8 0.13 0.29 -9.98
N LEU A 9 -0.61 0.99 -9.11
CA LEU A 9 -0.08 1.55 -7.88
C LEU A 9 0.39 0.45 -6.92
N LEU A 10 -0.42 -0.59 -6.73
CA LEU A 10 -0.09 -1.72 -5.86
C LEU A 10 1.08 -2.55 -6.40
N GLU A 11 1.11 -2.83 -7.70
CA GLU A 11 2.23 -3.53 -8.33
C GLU A 11 3.55 -2.76 -8.18
N THR A 12 3.49 -1.43 -8.35
CA THR A 12 4.64 -0.54 -8.11
C THR A 12 5.07 -0.59 -6.65
N THR A 13 4.12 -0.47 -5.73
CA THR A 13 4.35 -0.53 -4.29
C THR A 13 5.02 -1.84 -3.87
N LEU A 14 4.52 -2.98 -4.36
CA LEU A 14 5.09 -4.30 -4.10
C LEU A 14 6.50 -4.43 -4.65
N THR A 15 6.77 -3.88 -5.83
CA THR A 15 8.11 -3.87 -6.43
C THR A 15 9.08 -3.11 -5.54
N VAL A 16 8.69 -1.94 -5.03
CA VAL A 16 9.50 -1.15 -4.09
C VAL A 16 9.72 -1.90 -2.78
N ILE A 17 8.66 -2.47 -2.19
CA ILE A 17 8.72 -3.20 -0.92
C ILE A 17 9.64 -4.42 -1.01
N ARG A 18 9.61 -5.17 -2.12
CA ARG A 18 10.55 -6.28 -2.37
C ARG A 18 12.01 -5.84 -2.29
N THR A 19 12.32 -4.62 -2.71
CA THR A 19 13.69 -4.04 -2.61
C THR A 19 14.01 -3.45 -1.23
N ALA A 20 13.02 -3.29 -0.35
CA ALA A 20 13.20 -2.67 0.96
C ALA A 20 13.63 -3.66 2.06
N HIS A 21 13.76 -4.95 1.74
CA HIS A 21 14.18 -6.02 2.66
C HIS A 21 13.37 -6.05 3.98
N ILE A 22 12.07 -5.76 3.91
CA ILE A 22 11.18 -5.81 5.08
C ILE A 22 10.98 -7.27 5.49
N PRO A 23 11.23 -7.64 6.76
CA PRO A 23 11.03 -9.01 7.21
C PRO A 23 9.55 -9.39 7.15
N LEU A 24 9.26 -10.63 6.73
CA LEU A 24 7.89 -11.11 6.57
C LEU A 24 7.03 -10.90 7.82
N TYR A 25 7.62 -11.06 9.00
CA TYR A 25 6.95 -10.92 10.28
C TYR A 25 7.79 -10.06 11.23
N SER A 26 7.15 -9.40 12.21
CA SER A 26 7.85 -8.57 13.20
C SER A 26 8.62 -9.39 14.25
N GLY A 27 8.43 -10.71 14.28
CA GLY A 27 9.12 -11.63 15.17
C GLY A 27 8.52 -13.03 15.16
N LYS A 28 9.19 -13.96 15.83
CA LYS A 28 8.82 -15.38 15.92
C LYS A 28 7.41 -15.61 16.45
N PHE A 29 6.98 -14.80 17.42
CA PHE A 29 5.71 -14.92 18.14
C PHE A 29 4.59 -14.05 17.57
N SER A 30 4.79 -13.43 16.39
CA SER A 30 3.71 -12.68 15.73
C SER A 30 2.55 -13.60 15.31
N ARG A 31 1.34 -13.05 15.18
CA ARG A 31 0.11 -13.78 14.84
C ARG A 31 0.13 -14.44 13.43
N LYS A 32 1.10 -14.09 12.57
CA LYS A 32 1.28 -14.56 11.18
C LYS A 32 0.04 -14.49 10.26
N THR A 33 -1.00 -13.76 10.65
CA THR A 33 -2.20 -13.52 9.82
C THR A 33 -1.90 -12.63 8.61
N TYR A 34 -1.02 -11.64 8.81
CA TYR A 34 -0.58 -10.72 7.77
C TYR A 34 0.93 -10.60 7.83
N THR A 35 1.54 -10.54 6.66
CA THR A 35 2.96 -10.22 6.54
C THR A 35 3.16 -8.71 6.65
N GLN A 36 4.35 -8.27 7.09
CA GLN A 36 4.67 -6.85 7.10
C GLN A 36 4.68 -6.23 5.69
N PRO A 37 5.15 -6.91 4.63
CA PRO A 37 4.98 -6.44 3.25
C PRO A 37 3.52 -6.18 2.86
N GLN A 38 2.57 -7.04 3.25
CA GLN A 38 1.14 -6.83 2.98
C GLN A 38 0.62 -5.57 3.67
N LEU A 39 0.88 -5.43 4.97
CA LEU A 39 0.43 -4.26 5.74
C LEU A 39 1.11 -2.97 5.28
N MET A 40 2.39 -3.03 4.94
CA MET A 40 3.12 -1.90 4.35
C MET A 40 2.51 -1.49 3.02
N SER A 41 2.20 -2.45 2.14
CA SER A 41 1.59 -2.17 0.84
C SER A 41 0.26 -1.44 0.97
N LEU A 42 -0.62 -1.92 1.88
CA LEU A 42 -1.91 -1.29 2.15
C LEU A 42 -1.77 0.10 2.77
N THR A 43 -0.77 0.30 3.65
CA THR A 43 -0.54 1.60 4.29
C THR A 43 -0.02 2.63 3.28
N ILE A 44 0.89 2.24 2.38
CA ILE A 44 1.39 3.08 1.29
C ILE A 44 0.27 3.37 0.29
N PHE A 45 -0.52 2.35 -0.07
CA PHE A 45 -1.66 2.51 -0.96
C PHE A 45 -2.63 3.56 -0.43
N ARG A 46 -3.06 3.43 0.85
CA ARG A 46 -3.86 4.44 1.56
C ARG A 46 -3.28 5.84 1.46
N GLU A 47 -1.99 5.97 1.79
CA GLU A 47 -1.31 7.27 1.82
C GLU A 47 -1.33 7.97 0.47
N ILE A 48 -1.21 7.22 -0.61
CA ILE A 48 -1.16 7.76 -1.98
C ILE A 48 -2.56 8.10 -2.50
N ILE A 49 -3.59 7.31 -2.16
CA ILE A 49 -4.97 7.58 -2.56
C ILE A 49 -5.62 8.68 -1.69
N GLY A 50 -5.07 8.98 -0.52
CA GLY A 50 -5.55 10.04 0.37
C GLY A 50 -6.77 9.67 1.21
N GLU A 51 -7.10 8.38 1.30
CA GLU A 51 -8.28 7.89 2.01
C GLU A 51 -8.00 7.58 3.48
N ASP A 52 -9.07 7.47 4.28
CA ASP A 52 -8.94 6.98 5.65
C ASP A 52 -8.73 5.45 5.72
N TYR A 53 -8.45 4.92 6.92
CA TYR A 53 -8.20 3.48 7.08
C TYR A 53 -9.43 2.60 6.82
N ARG A 54 -10.63 3.10 7.11
CA ARG A 54 -11.88 2.34 6.93
C ARG A 54 -12.24 2.31 5.46
N ASP A 55 -12.18 3.44 4.78
CA ASP A 55 -12.48 3.57 3.36
C ASP A 55 -11.48 2.80 2.51
N THR A 56 -10.20 2.80 2.90
CA THR A 56 -9.18 1.94 2.27
C THR A 56 -9.54 0.45 2.38
N VAL A 57 -9.95 0.00 3.57
CA VAL A 57 -10.31 -1.40 3.80
C VAL A 57 -11.55 -1.79 3.00
N GLN A 58 -12.55 -0.92 2.92
CA GLN A 58 -13.73 -1.14 2.10
C GLN A 58 -13.38 -1.21 0.61
N LEU A 59 -12.54 -0.30 0.11
CA LEU A 59 -12.07 -0.31 -1.28
C LEU A 59 -11.33 -1.62 -1.61
N VAL A 60 -10.46 -2.09 -0.72
CA VAL A 60 -9.75 -3.37 -0.88
C VAL A 60 -10.72 -4.55 -0.89
N ASP A 61 -11.75 -4.51 -0.05
CA ASP A 61 -12.75 -5.57 0.04
C ASP A 61 -13.60 -5.68 -1.23
N LEU A 62 -13.95 -4.54 -1.84
CA LEU A 62 -14.68 -4.46 -3.11
C LEU A 62 -13.86 -4.94 -4.33
N MET A 63 -12.53 -5.04 -4.22
CA MET A 63 -11.64 -5.29 -5.36
C MET A 63 -10.90 -6.62 -5.21
N ASP A 64 -11.47 -7.71 -5.73
CA ASP A 64 -10.86 -9.05 -5.71
C ASP A 64 -9.43 -9.07 -6.24
N ARG A 65 -9.17 -8.32 -7.31
CA ARG A 65 -7.84 -8.22 -7.90
C ARG A 65 -6.78 -7.67 -6.94
N ILE A 66 -7.15 -6.74 -6.05
CA ILE A 66 -6.22 -6.20 -5.04
C ILE A 66 -5.89 -7.29 -4.01
N LYS A 67 -6.89 -8.05 -3.58
CA LYS A 67 -6.72 -9.16 -2.63
C LYS A 67 -5.80 -10.23 -3.22
N GLU A 68 -5.98 -10.58 -4.49
CA GLU A 68 -5.09 -11.51 -5.22
C GLU A 68 -3.64 -11.02 -5.29
N ILE A 69 -3.43 -9.77 -5.71
CA ILE A 69 -2.09 -9.18 -5.85
C ILE A 69 -1.34 -9.19 -4.51
N LEU A 70 -2.04 -8.89 -3.42
CA LEU A 70 -1.48 -8.86 -2.07
C LEU A 70 -1.47 -10.25 -1.40
N GLN A 71 -2.06 -11.27 -2.02
CA GLN A 71 -2.22 -12.62 -1.46
C GLN A 71 -2.88 -12.58 -0.07
N LEU A 72 -3.96 -11.80 0.05
CA LEU A 72 -4.72 -11.68 1.29
C LEU A 72 -5.76 -12.79 1.39
N ASP A 73 -5.64 -13.65 2.40
CA ASP A 73 -6.68 -14.62 2.74
C ASP A 73 -7.96 -13.92 3.25
N GLN A 74 -7.79 -12.77 3.89
CA GLN A 74 -8.87 -11.92 4.42
C GLN A 74 -8.41 -10.47 4.46
N VAL A 75 -9.33 -9.52 4.27
CA VAL A 75 -8.98 -8.09 4.35
C VAL A 75 -8.67 -7.70 5.80
N PRO A 76 -7.56 -7.00 6.08
CA PRO A 76 -7.27 -6.50 7.42
C PRO A 76 -8.34 -5.55 7.92
N HIS A 77 -8.74 -5.69 9.19
CA HIS A 77 -9.56 -4.68 9.85
C HIS A 77 -8.82 -3.33 9.89
N TYR A 78 -9.54 -2.19 9.79
CA TYR A 78 -8.94 -0.85 9.73
C TYR A 78 -7.99 -0.56 10.90
N THR A 79 -8.30 -1.05 12.11
CA THR A 79 -7.41 -0.90 13.28
C THR A 79 -6.11 -1.67 13.14
N THR A 80 -6.04 -2.71 12.31
CA THR A 80 -4.80 -3.44 11.99
C THR A 80 -3.84 -2.56 11.21
N LEU A 81 -4.34 -1.84 10.19
CA LEU A 81 -3.55 -0.88 9.42
C LEU A 81 -3.12 0.30 10.30
N HIS A 82 -4.05 0.85 11.09
CA HIS A 82 -3.74 1.91 12.05
C HIS A 82 -2.68 1.48 13.08
N LYS A 83 -2.79 0.28 13.67
CA LYS A 83 -1.77 -0.23 14.59
C LYS A 83 -0.44 -0.53 13.90
N PHE A 84 -0.44 -0.87 12.61
CA PHE A 84 0.78 -1.09 11.85
C PHE A 84 1.52 0.23 11.58
N SER A 85 0.81 1.29 11.19
CA SER A 85 1.42 2.60 10.92
C SER A 85 2.07 3.22 12.16
N HIS A 86 1.56 2.96 13.36
CA HIS A 86 2.21 3.37 14.62
C HIS A 86 3.49 2.59 14.96
N ARG A 87 3.70 1.40 14.36
CA ARG A 87 4.85 0.53 14.67
C ARG A 87 5.93 0.55 13.60
N VAL A 88 5.58 0.91 12.37
CA VAL A 88 6.53 0.94 11.26
C VAL A 88 7.52 2.09 11.46
N PRO A 89 8.83 1.87 11.29
CA PRO A 89 9.79 2.97 11.38
C PRO A 89 9.51 4.02 10.31
N SER A 90 9.38 5.28 10.72
CA SER A 90 9.07 6.40 9.82
C SER A 90 10.05 6.50 8.65
N ILE A 91 11.34 6.26 8.89
CA ILE A 91 12.38 6.28 7.86
C ILE A 91 12.10 5.26 6.76
N ILE A 92 11.71 4.03 7.12
CA ILE A 92 11.39 2.99 6.14
C ILE A 92 10.11 3.37 5.39
N PHE A 93 9.07 3.78 6.12
CA PHE A 93 7.81 4.20 5.52
C PHE A 93 7.98 5.34 4.51
N THR A 94 8.62 6.45 4.92
CA THR A 94 8.86 7.61 4.06
C THR A 94 9.74 7.27 2.86
N LYS A 95 10.77 6.43 3.04
CA LYS A 95 11.63 6.00 1.93
C LYS A 95 10.87 5.15 0.91
N THR A 96 10.05 4.20 1.39
CA THR A 96 9.20 3.38 0.54
C THR A 96 8.16 4.23 -0.17
N LEU A 97 7.50 5.16 0.53
CA LEU A 97 6.50 6.06 -0.03
C LEU A 97 7.08 6.92 -1.17
N LYS A 98 8.18 7.62 -0.90
CA LYS A 98 8.84 8.47 -1.90
C LYS A 98 9.23 7.67 -3.14
N LYS A 99 9.91 6.53 -2.97
CA LYS A 99 10.31 5.68 -4.08
C LYS A 99 9.12 5.13 -4.87
N THR A 100 8.01 4.81 -4.21
CA THR A 100 6.77 4.40 -4.89
C THR A 100 6.19 5.54 -5.70
N LEU A 101 6.09 6.75 -5.15
CA LEU A 101 5.59 7.94 -5.83
C LEU A 101 6.45 8.26 -7.07
N ASP A 102 7.77 8.25 -6.91
CA ASP A 102 8.72 8.53 -7.99
C ASP A 102 8.49 7.57 -9.17
N ILE A 103 8.44 6.26 -8.92
CA ILE A 103 8.25 5.25 -9.98
C ILE A 103 6.84 5.32 -10.57
N PHE A 104 5.82 5.50 -9.73
CA PHE A 104 4.42 5.50 -10.16
C PHE A 104 4.12 6.70 -11.05
N TYR A 105 4.57 7.90 -10.66
CA TYR A 105 4.38 9.11 -11.46
C TYR A 105 5.31 9.19 -12.67
N SER A 106 6.57 8.75 -12.57
CA SER A 106 7.46 8.65 -13.75
C SER A 106 6.89 7.75 -14.86
N ARG A 107 6.12 6.72 -14.50
CA ARG A 107 5.37 5.88 -15.46
C ARG A 107 4.10 6.55 -16.00
N ARG A 108 3.54 7.49 -15.26
CA ARG A 108 2.32 8.24 -15.60
C ARG A 108 2.60 9.56 -16.33
N ASP A 109 3.84 10.06 -16.33
CA ASP A 109 4.29 11.31 -16.97
C ASP A 109 4.15 11.34 -18.52
N ILE A 110 3.42 10.37 -19.10
CA ILE A 110 2.77 10.49 -20.41
C ILE A 110 1.28 10.89 -20.25
N ILE A 111 0.93 11.62 -19.19
CA ILE A 111 -0.36 12.30 -19.05
C ILE A 111 -0.04 13.71 -18.55
N PRO A 112 -0.22 14.76 -19.38
CA PRO A 112 0.02 16.12 -18.94
C PRO A 112 -0.92 16.41 -17.76
N MET A 113 -0.32 16.85 -16.66
CA MET A 113 -0.92 17.62 -15.56
C MET A 113 -2.31 18.14 -15.92
N THR A 114 -3.34 17.37 -15.60
CA THR A 114 -4.69 17.93 -15.60
C THR A 114 -4.88 18.49 -14.21
N ALA A 115 -4.71 19.81 -14.15
CA ALA A 115 -5.20 20.74 -13.16
C ALA A 115 -6.09 20.11 -12.07
N ILE A 116 -5.58 20.09 -10.84
CA ILE A 116 -6.43 20.16 -9.67
C ILE A 116 -6.36 21.62 -9.22
N ASP A 117 -7.03 22.48 -9.98
CA ASP A 117 -7.67 23.69 -9.45
C ASP A 117 -9.14 23.31 -9.28
N SER A 118 -9.57 23.15 -8.02
CA SER A 118 -10.94 23.37 -7.50
C SER A 118 -10.94 23.17 -5.99
#